data_AF-A0A8T2RXV0-F1
#
_entry.id   AF-A0A8T2RXV0-F1
#
_cell.length_a   1.000
_cell.length_b   1.000
_cell.length_c   1.000
_cell.angle_alpha   90.00
_cell.angle_beta   90.00
_cell.angle_gamma   90.00
#
_symmetry.space_group_name_H-M   'P 1'
#
loop_
_entity.id
_entity.type
_entity.pdbx_description
1 polymer ?
#
loop_
_entity_poly.entity_id
_entity_poly.type
_entity_poly.pdbx_seq_one_letter_code
_entity_poly.pdbx_strand_id
1 'polypeptide(L)'
;MERRSKMAVYEEANIQKEVDGKLCVNLSRYSLRCPPGGDATLVLYTTTLRGIRKTFEDCNCVRSILQTYRLRIDERDVSMHLGFLNELRGLMDRLVSVPRLFIRGRYIGGVEEVTRLHDNGELNELFEGLPRDETMGSCDGCDGIRFVPCLECRGSCRIRCDDNTVKRCPDCNENGLIQCPICR
;
A
#
# COMPACT_ATOMS: atom_id res chain seq x y z
N MET A 1 -10.37 25.96 35.61
CA MET A 1 -10.78 25.30 34.35
C MET A 1 -9.80 24.20 33.90
N GLU A 2 -8.56 24.11 34.41
CA GLU A 2 -7.54 23.14 33.95
C GLU A 2 -7.67 21.68 34.42
N ARG A 3 -8.42 21.40 35.50
CA ARG A 3 -8.51 20.02 36.04
C ARG A 3 -9.40 19.09 35.20
N ARG A 4 -10.41 19.62 34.50
CA ARG A 4 -11.26 18.86 33.57
C ARG A 4 -10.49 18.43 32.32
N SER A 5 -9.55 19.27 31.86
CA SER A 5 -8.72 18.99 30.69
C SER A 5 -7.65 17.92 30.94
N LYS A 6 -7.08 17.85 32.15
CA LYS A 6 -6.08 16.81 32.50
C LYS A 6 -6.66 15.40 32.64
N MET A 7 -7.92 15.27 33.08
CA MET A 7 -8.58 13.96 33.15
C MET A 7 -8.90 13.39 31.77
N ALA A 8 -9.41 14.23 30.85
CA ALA A 8 -9.71 13.80 29.48
C ALA A 8 -8.47 13.29 28.73
N VAL A 9 -7.33 13.98 28.87
CA VAL A 9 -6.05 13.57 28.27
C VAL A 9 -5.54 12.23 28.83
N TYR A 10 -5.71 12.00 30.13
CA TYR A 10 -5.32 10.73 30.76
C TYR A 10 -6.20 9.56 30.30
N GLU A 11 -7.50 9.82 30.10
CA GLU A 11 -8.47 8.82 29.66
C GLU A 11 -8.26 8.46 28.18
N GLU A 12 -8.02 9.45 27.30
CA GLU A 12 -7.62 9.25 25.90
C GLU A 12 -6.32 8.43 25.77
N ALA A 13 -5.30 8.74 26.60
CA ALA A 13 -4.04 8.01 26.59
C ALA A 13 -4.18 6.56 27.08
N ASN A 14 -5.14 6.28 27.97
CA ASN A 14 -5.40 4.93 28.46
C ASN A 14 -6.19 4.10 27.44
N ILE A 15 -7.17 4.72 26.77
CA ILE A 15 -7.90 4.12 25.65
C ILE A 15 -6.95 3.77 24.51
N GLN A 16 -6.03 4.68 24.15
CA GLN A 16 -5.05 4.41 23.09
C GLN A 16 -4.15 3.21 23.42
N LYS A 17 -3.71 3.07 24.67
CA LYS A 17 -2.90 1.91 25.11
C LYS A 17 -3.68 0.59 25.08
N GLU A 18 -4.96 0.61 25.42
CA GLU A 18 -5.83 -0.57 25.33
C GLU A 18 -6.10 -0.98 23.87
N VAL A 19 -6.32 0.00 22.99
CA VAL A 19 -6.49 -0.21 21.54
C VAL A 19 -5.20 -0.76 20.92
N ASP A 20 -4.05 -0.15 21.21
CA ASP A 20 -2.74 -0.63 20.73
C ASP A 20 -2.44 -2.04 21.25
N GLY A 21 -2.80 -2.34 22.50
CA GLY A 21 -2.68 -3.67 23.10
C GLY A 21 -3.56 -4.71 22.41
N LYS A 22 -4.84 -4.40 22.16
CA LYS A 22 -5.78 -5.30 21.46
C LYS A 22 -5.36 -5.53 20.00
N LEU A 23 -4.95 -4.48 19.31
CA LEU A 23 -4.46 -4.55 17.93
C LEU A 23 -3.19 -5.41 17.82
N CYS A 24 -2.26 -5.28 18.77
CA CYS A 24 -1.05 -6.11 18.83
C CYS A 24 -1.40 -7.61 18.95
N VAL A 25 -2.41 -7.97 19.74
CA VAL A 25 -2.87 -9.36 19.90
C VAL A 25 -3.56 -9.87 18.63
N ASN A 26 -4.39 -9.06 17.97
CA ASN A 26 -5.06 -9.48 16.74
C ASN A 26 -4.09 -9.64 15.56
N LEU A 27 -3.01 -8.86 15.52
CA LEU A 27 -1.99 -8.95 14.47
C LEU A 27 -0.97 -10.06 14.74
N SER A 28 -0.82 -10.57 15.97
CA SER A 28 0.18 -11.58 16.30
C SER A 28 -0.06 -12.94 15.64
N ARG A 29 -1.30 -13.23 15.23
CA ARG A 29 -1.65 -14.45 14.48
C ARG A 29 -1.16 -14.46 13.02
N TYR A 30 -0.70 -13.32 12.52
CA TYR A 30 -0.21 -13.18 11.15
C TYR A 30 1.32 -13.16 11.12
N SER A 31 1.90 -13.71 10.06
CA SER A 31 3.35 -13.73 9.87
C SER A 31 3.90 -12.33 9.65
N LEU A 32 4.98 -12.00 10.37
CA LEU A 32 5.76 -10.79 10.14
C LEU A 32 6.55 -10.92 8.83
N ARG A 33 6.14 -10.17 7.81
CA ARG A 33 6.77 -10.07 6.50
C ARG A 33 6.65 -8.61 6.07
N CYS A 34 7.57 -7.77 6.56
CA CYS A 34 7.43 -6.33 6.46
C CYS A 34 7.87 -5.81 5.09
N PRO A 35 6.96 -5.28 4.24
CA PRO A 35 7.36 -4.51 3.08
C PRO A 35 8.22 -3.30 3.49
N PRO A 36 9.18 -2.86 2.66
CA PRO A 36 9.89 -1.61 2.88
C PRO A 36 8.91 -0.44 3.07
N GLY A 37 8.94 0.25 4.22
CA GLY A 37 7.97 1.32 4.55
C GLY A 37 6.55 0.84 4.90
N GLY A 38 6.39 -0.47 5.12
CA GLY A 38 5.12 -1.13 5.42
C GLY A 38 4.83 -1.37 6.90
N ASP A 39 5.67 -0.89 7.81
CA ASP A 39 5.66 -1.19 9.25
C ASP A 39 4.47 -0.57 10.00
N ALA A 40 3.99 0.58 9.56
CA ALA A 40 2.86 1.28 10.15
C ALA A 40 1.71 1.55 9.15
N THR A 41 1.75 0.94 7.96
CA THR A 41 0.86 1.27 6.84
C THR A 41 0.12 0.04 6.30
N LEU A 42 -0.84 0.30 5.42
CA LEU A 42 -1.56 -0.69 4.64
C LEU A 42 -0.91 -0.80 3.25
N VAL A 43 -0.31 -1.95 2.93
CA VAL A 43 0.37 -2.18 1.65
C VAL A 43 -0.38 -3.24 0.87
N LEU A 44 -0.78 -2.90 -0.36
CA LEU A 44 -1.43 -3.83 -1.28
C LEU A 44 -0.55 -4.03 -2.52
N TYR A 45 -0.07 -5.25 -2.73
CA TYR A 45 0.48 -5.63 -4.02
C TYR A 45 -0.64 -6.06 -4.94
N THR A 46 -0.68 -5.47 -6.13
CA THR A 46 -1.78 -5.59 -7.08
C THR A 46 -1.26 -5.54 -8.52
N THR A 47 -2.17 -5.65 -9.47
CA THR A 47 -1.91 -5.31 -10.88
C THR A 47 -3.15 -4.67 -11.49
N THR A 48 -2.92 -3.71 -12.38
CA THR A 48 -3.95 -3.10 -13.22
C THR A 48 -4.03 -3.74 -14.61
N LEU A 49 -3.07 -4.61 -14.97
CA LEU A 49 -3.09 -5.33 -16.24
C LEU A 49 -4.25 -6.34 -16.30
N ARG A 50 -4.92 -6.37 -17.46
CA ARG A 50 -6.06 -7.25 -17.73
C ARG A 50 -5.68 -8.55 -18.44
N GLY A 51 -4.39 -8.90 -18.45
CA GLY A 51 -3.88 -10.07 -19.18
C GLY A 51 -4.41 -11.40 -18.65
N ILE A 52 -4.66 -11.49 -17.34
CA ILE A 52 -5.31 -12.66 -16.71
C ILE A 52 -6.58 -12.17 -16.03
N ARG A 53 -7.74 -12.49 -16.64
CA ARG A 53 -9.06 -12.02 -16.18
C ARG A 53 -9.30 -12.28 -14.69
N LYS A 54 -9.05 -13.52 -14.23
CA LYS A 54 -9.21 -13.88 -12.81
C LYS A 54 -8.35 -13.01 -11.89
N THR A 55 -7.05 -12.86 -12.17
CA THR A 55 -6.14 -12.01 -11.38
C THR A 55 -6.61 -10.55 -11.33
N PHE A 56 -7.06 -10.02 -12.47
CA PHE A 56 -7.59 -8.66 -12.55
C PHE A 56 -8.86 -8.49 -11.69
N GLU A 57 -9.78 -9.45 -11.75
CA GLU A 57 -11.00 -9.45 -10.95
C GLU A 57 -10.68 -9.59 -9.45
N ASP A 58 -9.81 -10.52 -9.08
CA ASP A 58 -9.36 -10.75 -7.70
C ASP A 58 -8.70 -9.49 -7.12
N CYS A 59 -7.84 -8.81 -7.90
CA CYS A 59 -7.21 -7.54 -7.49
C CYS A 59 -8.22 -6.41 -7.30
N ASN A 60 -9.20 -6.28 -8.19
CA ASN A 60 -10.24 -5.25 -8.08
C ASN A 60 -11.25 -5.55 -6.95
N CYS A 61 -11.48 -6.82 -6.64
CA CYS A 61 -12.28 -7.22 -5.48
C CYS A 61 -11.64 -6.69 -4.19
N VAL A 62 -10.36 -7.03 -3.96
CA VAL A 62 -9.63 -6.54 -2.77
C VAL A 62 -9.56 -5.01 -2.75
N ARG A 63 -9.28 -4.36 -3.89
CA ARG A 63 -9.26 -2.90 -3.97
C ARG A 63 -10.60 -2.29 -3.56
N SER A 64 -11.71 -2.80 -4.09
CA SER A 64 -13.07 -2.32 -3.76
C SER A 64 -13.38 -2.50 -2.29
N ILE A 65 -13.02 -3.64 -1.69
CA ILE A 65 -13.18 -3.89 -0.24
C ILE A 65 -12.43 -2.82 0.55
N LEU A 66 -11.15 -2.60 0.28
CA LEU A 66 -10.34 -1.63 1.04
C LEU A 66 -10.83 -0.19 0.87
N GLN A 67 -11.33 0.17 -0.31
CA GLN A 67 -11.90 1.51 -0.57
C GLN A 67 -13.12 1.80 0.31
N THR A 68 -13.89 0.79 0.72
CA THR A 68 -15.04 1.01 1.64
C THR A 68 -14.61 1.56 3.01
N TYR A 69 -13.39 1.26 3.45
CA TYR A 69 -12.85 1.69 4.74
C TYR A 69 -12.20 3.08 4.70
N ARG A 70 -12.02 3.67 3.51
CA ARG A 70 -11.38 4.98 3.30
C ARG A 70 -10.03 5.11 4.01
N LEU A 71 -9.18 4.12 3.83
CA LEU A 71 -7.83 4.09 4.40
C LEU A 71 -6.81 4.55 3.36
N ARG A 72 -5.70 5.15 3.81
CA ARG A 72 -4.56 5.40 2.94
C ARG A 72 -3.90 4.05 2.61
N ILE A 73 -3.98 3.66 1.35
CA ILE A 73 -3.39 2.42 0.81
C ILE A 73 -2.12 2.76 0.05
N ASP A 74 -1.02 2.09 0.36
CA ASP A 74 0.16 2.02 -0.49
C ASP A 74 -0.03 0.89 -1.52
N GLU A 75 -0.58 1.24 -2.69
CA GLU A 75 -0.75 0.29 -3.80
C GLU A 75 0.57 0.13 -4.58
N ARG A 76 1.06 -1.11 -4.61
CA ARG A 76 2.27 -1.53 -5.32
C ARG A 76 1.88 -2.37 -6.53
N ASP A 77 1.81 -1.73 -7.69
CA ASP A 77 1.52 -2.42 -8.94
C ASP A 77 2.76 -3.16 -9.46
N VAL A 78 2.74 -4.49 -9.36
CA VAL A 78 3.86 -5.36 -9.74
C VAL A 78 4.09 -5.44 -11.25
N SER A 79 3.11 -5.01 -12.05
CA SER A 79 3.24 -4.93 -13.51
C SER A 79 3.80 -3.60 -13.99
N MET A 80 3.67 -2.55 -13.19
CA MET A 80 4.19 -1.22 -13.51
C MET A 80 5.62 -1.00 -13.00
N HIS A 81 6.03 -1.77 -11.99
CA HIS A 81 7.36 -1.68 -11.41
C HIS A 81 7.92 -3.05 -10.96
N LEU A 82 8.97 -3.50 -11.64
CA LEU A 82 9.72 -4.73 -11.37
C LEU A 82 10.34 -4.75 -9.96
N GLY A 83 10.64 -3.58 -9.40
CA GLY A 83 11.06 -3.45 -8.00
C GLY A 83 10.03 -4.05 -7.04
N PHE A 84 8.74 -3.73 -7.24
CA PHE A 84 7.66 -4.28 -6.43
C PHE A 84 7.44 -5.77 -6.66
N LEU A 85 7.60 -6.26 -7.89
CA LEU A 85 7.54 -7.70 -8.16
C LEU A 85 8.65 -8.45 -7.42
N ASN A 86 9.88 -7.94 -7.47
CA ASN A 86 11.03 -8.55 -6.81
C ASN A 86 10.92 -8.49 -5.29
N GLU A 87 10.43 -7.37 -4.77
CA GLU A 87 10.15 -7.17 -3.35
C GLU A 87 9.09 -8.16 -2.86
N LEU A 88 7.96 -8.30 -3.56
CA LEU A 88 6.93 -9.28 -3.22
C LEU A 88 7.48 -10.72 -3.26
N ARG A 89 8.28 -11.04 -4.28
CA ARG A 89 8.93 -12.36 -4.39
C ARG A 89 9.86 -12.61 -3.20
N GLY A 90 10.62 -11.60 -2.77
CA GLY A 90 11.47 -11.69 -1.58
C GLY A 90 10.68 -11.87 -0.29
N LEU A 91 9.57 -11.12 -0.13
CA LEU A 91 8.69 -11.24 1.02
C LEU A 91 8.01 -12.60 1.10
N MET A 92 7.74 -13.26 -0.02
CA MET A 92 6.99 -14.52 -0.06
C MET A 92 7.89 -15.76 -0.25
N ASP A 93 9.20 -15.56 -0.41
CA ASP A 93 10.19 -16.59 -0.73
C ASP A 93 9.90 -17.38 -2.03
N ARG A 94 8.95 -16.89 -2.84
CA ARG A 94 8.50 -17.49 -4.10
C ARG A 94 7.69 -16.49 -4.92
N LEU A 95 7.48 -16.80 -6.19
CA LEU A 95 6.51 -16.08 -7.00
C LEU A 95 5.09 -16.45 -6.54
N VAL A 96 4.28 -15.43 -6.25
CA VAL A 96 2.87 -15.59 -5.89
C VAL A 96 1.99 -14.76 -6.81
N SER A 97 0.73 -15.18 -6.99
CA SER A 97 -0.28 -14.35 -7.65
C SER A 97 -0.63 -13.16 -6.76
N VAL A 98 -0.95 -12.02 -7.38
CA VAL A 98 -1.61 -10.88 -6.74
C VAL A 98 -3.13 -11.08 -6.74
N PRO A 99 -3.89 -10.48 -5.80
CA PRO A 99 -3.46 -9.50 -4.80
C PRO A 99 -2.77 -10.11 -3.57
N ARG A 100 -1.94 -9.31 -2.88
CA ARG A 100 -1.35 -9.64 -1.56
C ARG A 100 -1.42 -8.44 -0.62
N LEU A 101 -2.09 -8.62 0.52
CA LEU A 101 -2.32 -7.56 1.49
C LEU A 101 -1.40 -7.70 2.71
N PHE A 102 -0.82 -6.57 3.13
CA PHE A 102 -0.03 -6.45 4.34
C PHE A 102 -0.57 -5.30 5.20
N ILE A 103 -0.64 -5.51 6.50
CA ILE A 103 -1.05 -4.50 7.49
C ILE A 103 0.04 -4.42 8.54
N ARG A 104 0.66 -3.25 8.71
CA ARG A 104 1.69 -3.03 9.76
C ARG A 104 2.79 -4.10 9.74
N GLY A 105 3.28 -4.37 8.54
CA GLY A 105 4.30 -5.37 8.26
C GLY A 105 3.87 -6.83 8.45
N ARG A 106 2.60 -7.11 8.72
CA ARG A 106 2.05 -8.47 8.80
C ARG A 106 1.38 -8.88 7.50
N TYR A 107 1.65 -10.09 7.05
CA TYR A 107 1.01 -10.67 5.87
C TYR A 107 -0.39 -11.18 6.21
N ILE A 108 -1.41 -10.62 5.58
CA ILE A 108 -2.82 -10.96 5.84
C ILE A 108 -3.32 -12.06 4.92
N GLY A 109 -2.99 -11.98 3.63
CA GLY A 109 -3.42 -12.97 2.64
C GLY A 109 -3.64 -12.43 1.24
N GLY A 110 -4.26 -13.26 0.40
CA GLY A 110 -4.75 -12.90 -0.93
C GLY A 110 -6.25 -12.58 -0.92
N VAL A 111 -6.90 -12.72 -2.07
CA VAL A 111 -8.31 -12.35 -2.24
C VAL A 111 -9.23 -13.16 -1.32
N GLU A 112 -9.01 -14.46 -1.18
CA GLU A 112 -9.87 -15.34 -0.38
C GLU A 112 -9.82 -14.98 1.11
N GLU A 113 -8.62 -14.77 1.67
CA GLU A 113 -8.48 -14.40 3.07
C GLU A 113 -9.05 -13.01 3.35
N VAL A 114 -8.79 -12.03 2.48
CA VAL A 114 -9.27 -10.66 2.66
C VAL A 114 -10.79 -10.59 2.57
N THR A 115 -11.39 -11.32 1.61
CA THR A 115 -12.85 -11.37 1.45
C THR A 115 -13.50 -12.00 2.69
N ARG A 116 -12.96 -13.13 3.17
CA ARG A 116 -13.45 -13.77 4.39
C ARG A 116 -13.37 -12.85 5.61
N LEU A 117 -12.26 -12.13 5.79
CA LEU A 117 -12.11 -11.18 6.90
C LEU A 117 -13.06 -9.98 6.78
N HIS A 118 -13.38 -9.55 5.55
CA HIS A 118 -14.36 -8.51 5.30
C HIS A 118 -15.77 -8.97 5.69
N ASP A 119 -16.17 -10.14 5.19
CA ASP A 119 -17.51 -10.71 5.42
C ASP A 119 -17.77 -10.98 6.91
N ASN A 120 -16.72 -11.37 7.65
CA ASN A 120 -16.78 -11.58 9.10
C ASN A 120 -16.68 -10.28 9.92
N GLY A 121 -16.40 -9.14 9.29
CA GLY A 121 -16.20 -7.84 9.96
C GLY A 121 -14.85 -7.69 10.70
N GLU A 122 -13.97 -8.69 10.64
CA GLU A 122 -12.66 -8.73 11.33
C GLU A 122 -11.68 -7.67 10.80
N LEU A 123 -11.84 -7.21 9.56
CA LEU A 123 -11.00 -6.15 8.99
C LEU A 123 -11.11 -4.82 9.76
N ASN A 124 -12.26 -4.52 10.37
CA ASN A 124 -12.44 -3.28 11.15
C ASN A 124 -11.43 -3.17 12.27
N GLU A 125 -11.22 -4.27 13.01
CA GLU A 125 -10.28 -4.30 14.13
C GLU A 125 -8.83 -4.21 13.63
N LEU A 126 -8.50 -4.82 12.49
CA LEU A 126 -7.15 -4.76 11.92
C LEU A 126 -6.80 -3.37 11.38
N PHE A 127 -7.80 -2.60 10.95
CA PHE A 127 -7.63 -1.27 10.40
C PHE A 127 -7.73 -0.14 11.42
N GLU A 128 -8.11 -0.44 12.65
CA GLU A 128 -8.18 0.56 13.72
C GLU A 128 -6.83 1.29 13.88
N GLY A 129 -6.87 2.61 13.94
CA GLY A 129 -5.69 3.48 14.06
C GLY A 129 -4.85 3.65 12.79
N LEU A 130 -5.25 3.11 11.63
CA LEU A 130 -4.57 3.41 10.36
C LEU A 130 -4.97 4.81 9.83
N PRO A 131 -4.05 5.49 9.11
CA PRO A 131 -4.35 6.77 8.48
C PRO A 131 -5.50 6.61 7.49
N ARG A 132 -6.50 7.49 7.60
CA ARG A 132 -7.61 7.57 6.65
C ARG A 132 -7.20 8.35 5.42
N ASP A 133 -7.81 8.00 4.30
CA ASP A 133 -7.72 8.81 3.09
C ASP A 133 -8.75 9.94 3.19
N GLU A 134 -8.26 11.16 3.37
CA GLU A 134 -9.08 12.37 3.42
C GLU A 134 -9.38 12.94 2.03
N THR A 135 -8.73 12.41 0.99
CA THR A 135 -8.93 12.88 -0.38
C THR A 135 -10.24 12.33 -0.95
N MET A 136 -11.09 13.22 -1.47
CA MET A 136 -12.29 12.82 -2.21
C MET A 136 -11.92 12.63 -3.68
N GLY A 137 -11.65 11.39 -4.09
CA GLY A 137 -11.53 11.02 -5.49
C GLY A 137 -10.13 10.60 -5.93
N SER A 138 -9.94 10.48 -7.24
CA SER A 138 -8.65 10.13 -7.82
C SER A 138 -7.70 11.33 -7.79
N CYS A 139 -6.39 11.04 -7.75
CA CYS A 139 -5.36 12.08 -7.77
C CYS A 139 -5.39 12.87 -9.10
N ASP A 140 -5.50 14.19 -9.05
CA ASP A 140 -5.51 15.09 -10.24
C ASP A 140 -4.31 14.91 -11.17
N GLY A 141 -3.19 14.40 -10.65
CA GLY A 141 -1.97 14.17 -11.44
C GLY A 141 -1.89 12.82 -12.16
N CYS A 142 -2.46 11.75 -11.60
CA CYS A 142 -2.27 10.39 -12.13
C CYS A 142 -3.56 9.59 -12.25
N ASP A 143 -4.71 10.18 -11.92
CA ASP A 143 -6.03 9.57 -11.94
C ASP A 143 -6.08 8.20 -11.21
N GLY A 144 -5.37 8.12 -10.07
CA GLY A 144 -5.30 6.90 -9.26
C GLY A 144 -4.34 5.80 -9.77
N ILE A 145 -3.67 5.97 -10.92
CA ILE A 145 -2.70 4.99 -11.46
C ILE A 145 -1.38 4.96 -10.67
N ARG A 146 -1.12 6.00 -9.87
CA ARG A 146 0.07 6.20 -9.00
C ARG A 146 1.42 6.24 -9.71
N PHE A 147 1.46 6.10 -11.03
CA PHE A 147 2.66 6.25 -11.85
C PHE A 147 2.43 7.29 -12.96
N VAL A 148 3.47 8.07 -13.24
CA VAL A 148 3.50 9.03 -14.35
C VAL A 148 4.81 8.90 -15.13
N PRO A 149 4.86 9.30 -16.41
CA PRO A 149 6.12 9.39 -17.13
C PRO A 149 7.15 10.23 -16.37
N CYS A 150 8.40 9.79 -16.37
CA CYS A 150 9.49 10.50 -15.72
C CYS A 150 9.62 11.93 -16.26
N LEU A 151 9.71 12.90 -15.35
CA LEU A 151 9.79 14.32 -15.71
C LEU A 151 11.13 14.68 -16.35
N GLU A 152 12.20 13.97 -15.97
CA GLU A 152 13.56 14.21 -16.45
C GLU A 152 13.77 13.60 -17.85
N CYS A 153 13.58 12.29 -17.99
CA CYS A 153 13.82 11.59 -19.25
C CYS A 153 12.60 11.46 -20.16
N ARG A 154 11.43 11.97 -19.73
CA ARG A 154 10.15 11.91 -20.47
C ARG A 154 9.74 10.49 -20.87
N GLY A 155 10.04 9.51 -20.02
CA GLY A 155 9.74 8.09 -20.28
C GLY A 155 10.75 7.36 -21.16
N SER A 156 11.81 8.01 -21.66
CA SER A 156 12.80 7.37 -22.53
C SER A 156 13.80 6.46 -21.80
N CYS A 157 13.82 6.50 -20.47
CA CYS A 157 14.83 5.87 -19.61
C CYS A 157 16.27 6.35 -19.86
N ARG A 158 16.47 7.42 -20.64
CA ARG A 158 17.80 7.87 -21.07
C ARG A 158 17.94 9.38 -20.93
N ILE A 159 19.10 9.81 -20.46
CA ILE A 159 19.49 11.22 -20.36
C ILE A 159 20.83 11.43 -21.07
N ARG A 160 21.01 12.61 -21.67
CA ARG A 160 22.29 13.04 -22.25
C ARG A 160 23.09 13.77 -21.18
N CYS A 161 24.32 13.36 -20.97
CA CYS A 161 25.25 14.00 -20.05
C CYS A 161 26.09 15.07 -20.77
N ASP A 162 26.75 15.93 -19.99
CA ASP A 162 27.60 17.02 -20.49
C ASP A 162 28.79 16.53 -21.34
N ASP A 163 29.27 15.31 -21.07
CA ASP A 163 30.28 14.58 -21.84
C ASP A 163 29.74 14.00 -23.17
N ASN A 164 28.51 14.38 -23.55
CA ASN A 164 27.76 13.90 -24.72
C ASN A 164 27.48 12.38 -24.70
N THR A 165 27.67 11.71 -23.56
CA THR A 165 27.29 10.30 -23.39
C THR A 165 25.81 10.17 -23.04
N VAL A 166 25.24 9.00 -23.32
CA VAL A 166 23.86 8.67 -22.96
C VAL A 166 23.89 7.67 -21.82
N LYS A 167 23.29 8.04 -20.68
CA LYS A 167 23.20 7.19 -19.48
C LYS A 167 21.74 6.86 -19.18
N ARG A 168 21.54 5.79 -18.41
CA ARG A 168 20.22 5.44 -17.89
C ARG A 168 19.78 6.54 -16.92
N CYS A 169 18.54 6.99 -17.04
CA CYS A 169 17.96 7.94 -16.10
C CYS A 169 17.95 7.34 -14.69
N PRO A 170 18.51 8.02 -13.67
CA PRO A 170 18.56 7.52 -12.30
C PRO A 170 17.21 7.62 -11.58
N ASP A 171 16.32 8.49 -12.05
CA ASP A 171 15.10 8.86 -11.33
C ASP A 171 13.89 7.99 -11.67
N CYS A 172 13.96 7.20 -12.75
CA CYS A 172 12.84 6.39 -13.21
C CYS A 172 13.12 4.89 -13.15
N ASN A 173 12.02 4.13 -13.09
CA ASN A 173 12.09 2.69 -13.19
C ASN A 173 12.39 2.22 -14.63
N GLU A 174 12.39 0.91 -14.85
CA GLU A 174 12.64 0.27 -16.14
C GLU A 174 11.69 0.66 -17.26
N ASN A 175 10.50 1.16 -16.92
CA ASN A 175 9.48 1.58 -17.87
C ASN A 175 9.49 3.11 -18.12
N GLY A 176 10.46 3.83 -17.55
CA GLY A 176 10.52 5.28 -17.69
C GLY A 176 9.50 6.00 -16.82
N LEU A 177 8.99 5.32 -15.78
CA LEU A 177 7.95 5.82 -14.90
C LEU A 177 8.52 6.21 -13.54
N ILE A 178 7.88 7.17 -12.91
CA ILE A 178 8.09 7.56 -11.52
C ILE A 178 6.77 7.41 -10.76
N GLN A 179 6.84 7.22 -9.44
CA GLN A 179 5.66 7.34 -8.61
C GLN A 179 5.12 8.77 -8.69
N CYS A 180 3.79 8.92 -8.72
CA CYS A 180 3.15 10.23 -8.82
C CYS A 180 3.61 11.12 -7.67
N PRO A 181 4.20 12.30 -7.94
CA PRO A 181 4.73 13.17 -6.89
C PRO A 181 3.63 13.83 -6.04
N ILE A 182 2.37 13.76 -6.47
CA ILE A 182 1.22 14.39 -5.79
C ILE A 182 0.62 13.44 -4.73
N CYS A 183 0.49 12.15 -5.03
CA CYS A 183 -0.23 11.19 -4.18
C CYS A 183 0.66 10.04 -3.67
N ARG A 184 1.98 10.23 -3.64
CA ARG A 184 2.92 9.31 -3.00
C ARG A 184 2.77 9.35 -1.47
#